data_AF-A0A2V5TS79-F1
#
_entry.id   AF-A0A2V5TS79-F1
#
_cell.length_a   1.000
_cell.length_b   1.000
_cell.length_c   1.000
_cell.angle_alpha   90.00
_cell.angle_beta   90.00
_cell.angle_gamma   90.00
#
_symmetry.space_group_name_H-M   'P 1'
#
loop_
_entity.id
_entity.type
_entity.pdbx_description
1 polymer ?
#
loop_
_entity_poly.entity_id
_entity_poly.type
_entity_poly.pdbx_seq_one_letter_code
_entity_poly.pdbx_strand_id
1 'polypeptide(L)'
;MTRAGIFCCKPEPKIRDRFQTLRESAEKLKVNQFKTFLLLAARQWRIIRSDVLNIGFLLVQPLLIGLLVGWVADKSALRMFLCIVATMWFGCSNGAQQIVGELPIFRRERVSGQGLNAYVLSKLGFLSAVSLAQAILLLFVTLFFANVFHPEEVDVQNIGKEFGARLAPMEVLTGESSTESDFNAVGANEPAANPTSTSQPEQGAEKTPWQPNSVVLGSLMKLAGFFQVSQNVLDSGPRILSRSDGTPLLDSQGRQIIVPGKSILNVLLVTLGLRFFAVAMAALTGVSIGLTISSIVTNTTQAVLWVPLVLIPQILFGGVVVTMPDMSKSVRAFSHLMPSFAAQRIMDTAALYGLTTPFLTNRTKTPVFLTSRGEKETIEWKEADRSFSQSYDKLSPVNTSWQNMAVIPGQLGQHKQAGDRSADGFHIEYRDTIESRHDVRFSKGTPFWSLQSVQIFTGILIFWNVACYGTILLGLVRKQTGK
;
A
#
# COMPACT_ATOMS: atom_id res chain seq x y z
N MET A 1 90.68 -1.69 -40.49
CA MET A 1 89.27 -1.44 -40.92
C MET A 1 88.78 -2.77 -41.44
N THR A 2 87.83 -3.50 -40.82
CA THR A 2 86.45 -3.14 -40.51
C THR A 2 85.94 -4.15 -39.45
N ARG A 3 85.33 -3.69 -38.34
CA ARG A 3 84.84 -4.56 -37.25
C ARG A 3 83.35 -4.82 -37.42
N ALA A 4 82.95 -6.10 -37.42
CA ALA A 4 81.59 -6.58 -37.55
C ALA A 4 80.68 -6.13 -36.38
N GLY A 5 79.47 -5.68 -36.69
CA GLY A 5 78.43 -5.33 -35.72
C GLY A 5 77.71 -6.57 -35.20
N ILE A 6 77.74 -6.75 -33.88
CA ILE A 6 76.99 -7.79 -33.17
C ILE A 6 75.58 -7.24 -32.92
N PHE A 7 74.58 -7.80 -33.60
CA PHE A 7 73.17 -7.59 -33.33
C PHE A 7 72.84 -8.18 -31.95
N CYS A 8 72.59 -7.32 -30.96
CA CYS A 8 72.19 -7.73 -29.62
C CYS A 8 70.69 -8.05 -29.61
N CYS A 9 70.34 -9.34 -29.76
CA CYS A 9 68.98 -9.82 -29.52
C CYS A 9 68.62 -9.60 -28.05
N LYS A 10 67.63 -8.74 -27.77
CA LYS A 10 67.02 -8.65 -26.43
C LYS A 10 66.39 -10.02 -26.08
N PRO A 11 66.59 -10.54 -24.86
CA PRO A 11 65.95 -11.77 -24.43
C PRO A 11 64.43 -11.58 -24.34
N GLU A 12 63.66 -12.52 -24.90
CA GLU A 12 62.20 -12.55 -24.74
C GLU A 12 61.84 -12.75 -23.26
N PRO A 13 60.86 -11.99 -22.72
CA PRO A 13 60.43 -12.17 -21.35
C PRO A 13 59.81 -13.57 -21.17
N LYS A 14 60.19 -14.26 -20.09
CA LYS A 14 59.65 -15.59 -19.74
C LYS A 14 58.12 -15.51 -19.70
N ILE A 15 57.45 -16.53 -20.28
CA ILE A 15 55.99 -16.63 -20.37
C ILE A 15 55.30 -16.33 -19.03
N ARG A 16 55.90 -16.76 -17.91
CA ARG A 16 55.41 -16.51 -16.54
C ARG A 16 55.34 -15.03 -16.16
N ASP A 17 56.33 -14.23 -16.56
CA ASP A 17 56.39 -12.79 -16.26
C ASP A 17 55.38 -12.02 -17.12
N ARG A 18 55.14 -12.48 -18.36
CA ARG A 18 54.05 -11.98 -19.21
C ARG A 18 52.66 -12.29 -18.60
N PHE A 19 52.48 -13.47 -18.01
CA PHE A 19 51.23 -13.81 -17.31
C PHE A 19 51.03 -12.99 -16.03
N GLN A 20 52.08 -12.74 -15.25
CA GLN A 20 51.99 -11.90 -14.05
C GLN A 20 51.69 -10.44 -14.38
N THR A 21 52.38 -9.87 -15.37
CA THR A 21 52.11 -8.49 -15.83
C THR A 21 50.72 -8.33 -16.44
N LEU A 22 50.21 -9.31 -17.18
CA LEU A 22 48.82 -9.33 -17.66
C LEU A 22 47.82 -9.46 -16.51
N ARG A 23 48.12 -10.25 -15.47
CA ARG A 23 47.27 -10.41 -14.29
C ARG A 23 47.22 -9.14 -13.44
N GLU A 24 48.34 -8.49 -13.20
CA GLU A 24 48.42 -7.20 -12.52
C GLU A 24 47.72 -6.09 -13.31
N SER A 25 47.85 -6.10 -14.64
CA SER A 25 47.14 -5.15 -15.52
C SER A 25 45.63 -5.40 -15.50
N ALA A 26 45.19 -6.67 -15.52
CA ALA A 26 43.78 -7.04 -15.41
C ALA A 26 43.17 -6.71 -14.04
N GLU A 27 43.96 -6.81 -12.97
CA GLU A 27 43.55 -6.44 -11.62
C GLU A 27 43.43 -4.91 -11.44
N LYS A 28 44.34 -4.15 -12.08
CA LYS A 28 44.22 -2.68 -12.20
C LYS A 28 43.06 -2.23 -13.10
N LEU A 29 42.59 -3.09 -14.01
CA LEU A 29 41.44 -2.87 -14.88
C LEU A 29 40.09 -3.32 -14.29
N LYS A 30 40.04 -3.79 -13.03
CA LYS A 30 38.77 -4.02 -12.33
C LYS A 30 38.08 -2.68 -12.08
N VAL A 31 37.35 -2.23 -13.10
CA VAL A 31 36.49 -1.05 -12.99
C VAL A 31 35.42 -1.38 -11.96
N ASN A 32 35.34 -0.56 -10.91
CA ASN A 32 34.34 -0.72 -9.87
C ASN A 32 32.94 -0.66 -10.51
N GLN A 33 32.16 -1.74 -10.38
CA GLN A 33 30.83 -1.86 -11.01
C GLN A 33 29.88 -0.72 -10.60
N PHE A 34 30.03 -0.22 -9.37
CA PHE A 34 29.26 0.93 -8.90
C PHE A 34 29.63 2.23 -9.61
N LYS A 35 30.93 2.46 -9.89
CA LYS A 35 31.39 3.61 -10.67
C LYS A 35 30.87 3.53 -12.11
N THR A 36 30.88 2.33 -12.71
CA THR A 36 30.30 2.10 -14.04
C THR A 36 28.80 2.37 -14.07
N PHE A 37 28.07 1.88 -13.06
CA PHE A 37 26.64 2.15 -12.91
C PHE A 37 26.35 3.66 -12.83
N LEU A 38 27.06 4.38 -11.96
CA LEU A 38 26.87 5.83 -11.80
C LEU A 38 27.24 6.61 -13.07
N LEU A 39 28.29 6.19 -13.79
CA LEU A 39 28.70 6.83 -15.04
C LEU A 39 27.64 6.65 -16.14
N LEU A 40 27.07 5.45 -16.26
CA LEU A 40 25.98 5.17 -17.20
C LEU A 40 24.71 5.94 -16.83
N ALA A 41 24.34 5.96 -15.55
CA ALA A 41 23.20 6.73 -15.06
C ALA A 41 23.39 8.24 -15.31
N ALA A 42 24.60 8.76 -15.09
CA ALA A 42 24.93 10.16 -15.38
C ALA A 42 24.83 10.49 -16.88
N ARG A 43 25.21 9.55 -17.76
CA ARG A 43 24.99 9.69 -19.21
C ARG A 43 23.50 9.80 -19.53
N GLN A 44 22.68 8.89 -18.99
CA GLN A 44 21.23 8.92 -19.24
C GLN A 44 20.58 10.20 -18.72
N TRP A 45 21.01 10.67 -17.55
CA TRP A 45 20.57 11.96 -17.00
C TRP A 45 20.92 13.12 -17.92
N ARG A 46 22.15 13.15 -18.45
CA ARG A 46 22.58 14.20 -19.38
C ARG A 46 21.74 14.20 -20.66
N ILE A 47 21.43 13.02 -21.20
CA ILE A 47 20.59 12.87 -22.40
C ILE A 47 19.17 13.38 -22.14
N ILE A 48 18.55 12.97 -21.03
CA ILE A 48 17.20 13.44 -20.67
C ILE A 48 17.21 14.96 -20.46
N ARG A 49 18.20 15.50 -19.74
CA ARG A 49 18.32 16.94 -19.47
C ARG A 49 18.51 17.78 -20.73
N SER A 50 19.16 17.24 -21.76
CA SER A 50 19.33 17.95 -23.04
C SER A 50 18.06 18.02 -23.88
N ASP A 51 17.09 17.12 -23.65
CA ASP A 51 15.85 17.06 -24.41
C ASP A 51 14.68 17.64 -23.60
N VAL A 52 14.53 18.96 -23.67
CA VAL A 52 13.55 19.72 -22.87
C VAL A 52 12.11 19.34 -23.24
N LEU A 53 11.85 19.01 -24.51
CA LEU A 53 10.52 18.59 -24.95
C LEU A 53 10.16 17.23 -24.38
N ASN A 54 11.10 16.28 -24.36
CA ASN A 54 10.89 14.98 -23.73
C ASN A 54 10.66 15.10 -22.22
N ILE A 55 11.39 15.99 -21.52
CA ILE A 55 11.12 16.28 -20.10
C ILE A 55 9.70 16.84 -19.91
N GLY A 56 9.31 17.81 -20.73
CA GLY A 56 7.95 18.36 -20.70
C GLY A 56 6.91 17.26 -20.86
N PHE A 57 7.10 16.35 -21.83
CA PHE A 57 6.20 15.23 -22.06
C PHE A 57 6.18 14.23 -20.89
N LEU A 58 7.33 13.94 -20.27
CA LEU A 58 7.41 13.08 -19.08
C LEU A 58 6.69 13.68 -17.87
N LEU A 59 6.64 15.01 -17.74
CA LEU A 59 5.94 15.71 -16.65
C LEU A 59 4.46 15.93 -16.93
N VAL A 60 4.08 16.24 -18.17
CA VAL A 60 2.68 16.50 -18.54
C VAL A 60 1.80 15.25 -18.39
N GLN A 61 2.32 14.06 -18.71
CA GLN A 61 1.57 12.80 -18.59
C GLN A 61 1.00 12.54 -17.19
N PRO A 62 1.81 12.51 -16.10
CA PRO A 62 1.29 12.29 -14.75
C PRO A 62 0.38 13.42 -14.26
N LEU A 63 0.61 14.67 -14.71
CA LEU A 63 -0.29 15.79 -14.39
C LEU A 63 -1.68 15.61 -15.03
N LEU A 64 -1.71 15.32 -16.33
CA LEU A 64 -2.95 15.15 -17.08
C LEU A 64 -3.72 13.91 -16.61
N ILE A 65 -3.04 12.78 -16.48
CA ILE A 65 -3.68 11.53 -16.02
C ILE A 65 -4.14 11.69 -14.57
N GLY A 66 -3.35 12.32 -13.70
CA GLY A 66 -3.74 12.54 -12.30
C GLY A 66 -4.97 13.44 -12.17
N LEU A 67 -5.06 14.50 -12.98
CA LEU A 67 -6.23 15.36 -13.05
C LEU A 67 -7.47 14.58 -13.48
N LEU A 68 -7.36 13.82 -14.58
CA LEU A 68 -8.49 13.04 -15.11
C LEU A 68 -8.96 11.98 -14.12
N VAL A 69 -8.03 11.25 -13.47
CA VAL A 69 -8.35 10.24 -12.47
C VAL A 69 -8.98 10.86 -11.22
N GLY A 70 -8.44 11.99 -10.75
CA GLY A 70 -8.97 12.72 -9.59
C GLY A 70 -10.38 13.27 -9.83
N TRP A 71 -10.71 13.62 -11.07
CA TRP A 71 -12.03 14.10 -11.47
C TRP A 71 -13.04 12.97 -11.66
N VAL A 72 -12.70 11.96 -12.47
CA VAL A 72 -13.68 10.96 -12.97
C VAL A 72 -14.03 9.88 -11.94
N ALA A 73 -13.12 9.54 -11.03
CA ALA A 73 -13.31 8.38 -10.16
C ALA A 73 -13.79 8.78 -8.75
N ASP A 74 -15.09 8.61 -8.50
CA ASP A 74 -15.71 8.94 -7.20
C ASP A 74 -15.25 7.97 -6.10
N LYS A 75 -14.97 6.71 -6.44
CA LYS A 75 -14.55 5.68 -5.46
C LYS A 75 -13.05 5.75 -5.21
N SER A 76 -12.62 5.78 -3.95
CA SER A 76 -11.19 5.85 -3.60
C SER A 76 -10.42 4.62 -4.09
N ALA A 77 -11.02 3.43 -4.00
CA ALA A 77 -10.43 2.20 -4.52
C ALA A 77 -10.15 2.26 -6.04
N LEU A 78 -11.07 2.83 -6.82
CA LEU A 78 -10.91 2.99 -8.27
C LEU A 78 -9.80 4.00 -8.60
N ARG A 79 -9.73 5.12 -7.88
CA ARG A 79 -8.66 6.12 -8.02
C ARG A 79 -7.28 5.50 -7.81
N MET A 80 -7.11 4.75 -6.73
CA MET A 80 -5.83 4.11 -6.40
C MET A 80 -5.46 3.02 -7.42
N PHE A 81 -6.45 2.29 -7.94
CA PHE A 81 -6.25 1.32 -9.01
C PHE A 81 -5.76 1.96 -10.31
N LEU A 82 -6.41 3.05 -10.74
CA LEU A 82 -5.98 3.78 -11.92
C LEU A 82 -4.57 4.37 -11.75
N CYS A 83 -4.21 4.82 -10.54
CA CYS A 83 -2.84 5.24 -10.22
C CYS A 83 -1.82 4.11 -10.39
N ILE A 84 -2.12 2.88 -9.92
CA ILE A 84 -1.23 1.72 -10.09
C ILE A 84 -1.08 1.35 -11.58
N VAL A 85 -2.19 1.30 -12.32
CA VAL A 85 -2.18 0.99 -13.75
C VAL A 85 -1.37 2.04 -14.54
N ALA A 86 -1.62 3.32 -14.29
CA ALA A 86 -0.88 4.41 -14.96
C ALA A 86 0.61 4.39 -14.60
N THR A 87 0.95 4.06 -13.35
CA THR A 87 2.34 3.87 -12.92
C THR A 87 3.03 2.75 -13.69
N MET A 88 2.36 1.60 -13.85
CA MET A 88 2.88 0.50 -14.65
C MET A 88 3.01 0.87 -16.14
N TRP A 89 2.07 1.65 -16.67
CA TRP A 89 2.13 2.20 -18.02
C TRP A 89 3.37 3.08 -18.22
N PHE A 90 3.64 4.04 -17.32
CA PHE A 90 4.83 4.90 -17.39
C PHE A 90 6.11 4.06 -17.38
N GLY A 91 6.22 3.11 -16.44
CA GLY A 91 7.39 2.24 -16.37
C GLY A 91 7.60 1.40 -17.64
N CYS A 92 6.51 0.79 -18.14
CA CYS A 92 6.56 -0.05 -19.33
C CYS A 92 6.93 0.76 -20.58
N SER A 93 6.29 1.93 -20.77
CA SER A 93 6.57 2.84 -21.88
C SER A 93 8.01 3.36 -21.86
N ASN A 94 8.48 3.82 -20.70
CA ASN A 94 9.84 4.31 -20.51
C ASN A 94 10.89 3.23 -20.80
N GLY A 95 10.61 1.96 -20.44
CA GLY A 95 11.51 0.83 -20.66
C GLY A 95 11.48 0.24 -22.07
N ALA A 96 10.33 0.23 -22.74
CA ALA A 96 10.09 -0.51 -23.98
C ALA A 96 11.04 -0.17 -25.13
N GLN A 97 11.44 1.10 -25.27
CA GLN A 97 12.26 1.54 -26.41
C GLN A 97 13.77 1.58 -26.11
N GLN A 98 14.17 1.44 -24.84
CA GLN A 98 15.51 1.79 -24.39
C GLN A 98 16.62 0.84 -24.85
N ILE A 99 16.39 -0.48 -24.77
CA ILE A 99 17.40 -1.47 -25.17
C ILE A 99 17.47 -1.57 -26.70
N VAL A 100 16.32 -1.65 -27.36
CA VAL A 100 16.25 -1.79 -28.82
C VAL A 100 16.79 -0.55 -29.53
N GLY A 101 16.51 0.66 -29.02
CA GLY A 101 16.99 1.92 -29.60
C GLY A 101 18.50 2.13 -29.44
N GLU A 102 19.10 1.68 -28.33
CA GLU A 102 20.53 1.86 -28.06
C GLU A 102 21.38 0.61 -28.39
N LEU A 103 20.77 -0.43 -28.98
CA LEU A 103 21.46 -1.70 -29.25
C LEU A 103 22.77 -1.55 -30.04
N PRO A 104 22.87 -0.69 -31.08
CA PRO A 104 24.13 -0.49 -31.80
C PRO A 104 25.24 0.11 -30.92
N ILE A 105 24.88 1.00 -29.99
CA ILE A 105 25.81 1.64 -29.05
C ILE A 105 26.30 0.60 -28.04
N PHE A 106 25.37 -0.18 -27.47
CA PHE A 106 25.70 -1.25 -26.52
C PHE A 106 26.67 -2.29 -27.10
N ARG A 107 26.48 -2.69 -28.36
CA ARG A 107 27.40 -3.64 -29.04
C ARG A 107 28.83 -3.09 -29.13
N ARG A 108 29.00 -1.79 -29.38
CA ARG A 108 30.32 -1.14 -29.42
C ARG A 108 30.96 -1.06 -28.04
N GLU A 109 30.22 -0.62 -27.02
CA GLU A 109 30.71 -0.52 -25.63
C GLU A 109 31.06 -1.88 -25.03
N ARG A 110 30.37 -2.95 -25.47
CA ARG A 110 30.65 -4.30 -25.00
C ARG A 110 32.02 -4.82 -25.43
N VAL A 111 32.46 -4.48 -26.66
CA VAL A 111 33.80 -4.82 -27.16
C VAL A 111 34.89 -4.15 -26.31
N SER A 112 34.60 -2.97 -25.75
CA SER A 112 35.49 -2.24 -24.84
C SER A 112 35.43 -2.72 -23.38
N GLY A 113 34.74 -3.82 -23.08
CA GLY A 113 34.75 -4.45 -21.75
C GLY A 113 33.54 -4.16 -20.84
N GLN A 114 32.52 -3.45 -21.33
CA GLN A 114 31.33 -3.12 -20.52
C GLN A 114 30.56 -4.38 -20.05
N GLY A 115 30.34 -4.56 -18.74
CA GLY A 115 29.60 -5.72 -18.22
C GLY A 115 28.10 -5.70 -18.56
N LEU A 116 27.51 -6.86 -18.86
CA LEU A 116 26.08 -7.02 -19.16
C LEU A 116 25.19 -6.64 -17.96
N ASN A 117 25.52 -7.14 -16.77
CA ASN A 117 24.79 -6.84 -15.55
C ASN A 117 24.85 -5.35 -15.18
N ALA A 118 26.04 -4.73 -15.31
CA ALA A 118 26.21 -3.30 -15.06
C ALA A 118 25.35 -2.44 -16.01
N TYR A 119 25.23 -2.85 -17.27
CA TYR A 119 24.35 -2.20 -18.24
C TYR A 119 22.86 -2.33 -17.86
N VAL A 120 22.37 -3.56 -17.65
CA VAL A 120 20.95 -3.79 -17.33
C VAL A 120 20.56 -3.12 -16.01
N LEU A 121 21.40 -3.23 -14.98
CA LEU A 121 21.13 -2.61 -13.69
C LEU A 121 21.14 -1.08 -13.76
N SER A 122 22.04 -0.48 -14.58
CA SER A 122 22.03 0.97 -14.83
C SER A 122 20.72 1.43 -15.45
N LYS A 123 20.23 0.71 -16.47
CA LYS A 123 18.95 0.99 -17.14
C LYS A 123 17.78 0.84 -16.18
N LEU A 124 17.70 -0.30 -15.50
CA LEU A 124 16.61 -0.61 -14.58
C LEU A 124 16.57 0.39 -13.42
N GLY A 125 17.70 0.69 -12.78
CA GLY A 125 17.76 1.65 -11.67
C GLY A 125 17.38 3.07 -12.09
N PHE A 126 17.96 3.57 -13.18
CA PHE A 126 17.70 4.93 -13.66
C PHE A 126 16.25 5.11 -14.12
N LEU A 127 15.72 4.18 -14.93
CA LEU A 127 14.34 4.26 -15.44
C LEU A 127 13.30 4.05 -14.34
N SER A 128 13.60 3.20 -13.35
CA SER A 128 12.74 3.03 -12.17
C SER A 128 12.71 4.30 -11.33
N ALA A 129 13.83 5.01 -11.18
CA ALA A 129 13.86 6.29 -10.46
C ALA A 129 13.02 7.37 -11.18
N VAL A 130 13.14 7.48 -12.51
CA VAL A 130 12.32 8.41 -13.32
C VAL A 130 10.84 8.05 -13.22
N SER A 131 10.50 6.77 -13.38
CA SER A 131 9.10 6.31 -13.33
C SER A 131 8.51 6.45 -11.93
N LEU A 132 9.31 6.26 -10.88
CA LEU A 132 8.92 6.51 -9.50
C LEU A 132 8.62 8.00 -9.27
N ALA A 133 9.46 8.91 -9.78
CA ALA A 133 9.19 10.34 -9.68
C ALA A 133 7.88 10.73 -10.38
N GLN A 134 7.63 10.20 -11.58
CA GLN A 134 6.35 10.38 -12.29
C GLN A 134 5.17 9.83 -11.49
N ALA A 135 5.35 8.69 -10.82
CA ALA A 135 4.29 8.03 -10.08
C ALA A 135 3.97 8.71 -8.73
N ILE A 136 4.97 9.29 -8.06
CA ILE A 136 4.77 10.16 -6.89
C ILE A 136 4.00 11.40 -7.30
N LEU A 137 4.40 12.04 -8.41
CA LEU A 137 3.72 13.21 -8.95
C LEU A 137 2.26 12.87 -9.31
N LEU A 138 2.04 11.73 -9.98
CA LEU A 138 0.71 11.23 -10.30
C LEU A 138 -0.13 11.07 -9.02
N LEU A 139 0.38 10.36 -8.01
CA LEU A 139 -0.35 10.14 -6.76
C LEU A 139 -0.72 11.46 -6.07
N PHE A 140 0.21 12.41 -6.02
CA PHE A 140 -0.02 13.73 -5.44
C PHE A 140 -1.12 14.50 -6.19
N VAL A 141 -1.04 14.55 -7.52
CA VAL A 141 -1.99 15.26 -8.37
C VAL A 141 -3.38 14.62 -8.29
N THR A 142 -3.46 13.28 -8.32
CA THR A 142 -4.71 12.55 -8.16
C THR A 142 -5.37 12.87 -6.83
N LEU A 143 -4.59 12.89 -5.73
CA LEU A 143 -5.11 13.25 -4.41
C LEU A 143 -5.55 14.72 -4.35
N PHE A 144 -4.78 15.63 -4.95
CA PHE A 144 -5.14 17.04 -5.01
C PHE A 144 -6.49 17.26 -5.72
N PHE A 145 -6.64 16.76 -6.94
CA PHE A 145 -7.89 16.93 -7.69
C PHE A 145 -9.06 16.13 -7.09
N ALA A 146 -8.77 14.98 -6.47
CA ALA A 146 -9.76 14.25 -5.70
C ALA A 146 -10.35 15.10 -4.56
N ASN A 147 -9.54 15.88 -3.84
CA ASN A 147 -10.05 16.78 -2.79
C ASN A 147 -10.85 17.96 -3.35
N VAL A 148 -10.56 18.38 -4.59
CA VAL A 148 -11.26 19.48 -5.27
C VAL A 148 -12.64 19.03 -5.76
N PHE A 149 -12.73 17.88 -6.43
CA PHE A 149 -13.98 17.39 -7.03
C PHE A 149 -14.82 16.54 -6.08
N HIS A 150 -14.17 15.80 -5.17
CA HIS A 150 -14.80 14.83 -4.26
C HIS A 150 -14.31 15.08 -2.82
N PRO A 151 -14.67 16.22 -2.21
CA PRO A 151 -14.21 16.55 -0.87
C PRO A 151 -14.69 15.51 0.14
N GLU A 152 -13.78 15.05 1.01
CA GLU A 152 -14.14 14.19 2.12
C GLU A 152 -14.86 15.04 3.17
N GLU A 153 -16.12 14.73 3.47
CA GLU A 153 -16.90 15.41 4.52
C GLU A 153 -16.36 14.99 5.90
N VAL A 154 -15.34 15.71 6.35
CA VAL A 154 -14.71 15.51 7.66
C VAL A 154 -15.37 16.44 8.67
N ASP A 155 -16.35 15.94 9.43
CA ASP A 155 -17.00 16.71 10.51
C ASP A 155 -16.04 16.96 11.68
N VAL A 156 -15.37 18.11 11.64
CA VAL A 156 -14.34 18.53 12.59
C VAL A 156 -14.87 18.63 14.04
N GLN A 157 -16.17 18.88 14.24
CA GLN A 157 -16.76 18.98 15.58
C GLN A 157 -16.94 17.60 16.25
N ASN A 158 -17.36 16.59 15.49
CA ASN A 158 -17.43 15.21 15.99
C ASN A 158 -16.03 14.64 16.31
N ILE A 159 -15.03 15.04 15.54
CA ILE A 159 -13.63 14.58 15.68
C ILE A 159 -13.03 15.03 17.01
N GLY A 160 -13.26 16.27 17.46
CA GLY A 160 -12.77 16.76 18.75
C GLY A 160 -13.32 15.96 19.95
N LYS A 161 -14.61 15.60 19.90
CA LYS A 161 -15.27 14.76 20.91
C LYS A 161 -14.74 13.32 20.89
N GLU A 162 -14.54 12.74 19.71
CA GLU A 162 -13.98 11.40 19.54
C GLU A 162 -12.51 11.30 19.96
N PHE A 163 -11.72 12.34 19.74
CA PHE A 163 -10.34 12.42 20.22
C PHE A 163 -10.27 12.57 21.73
N GLY A 164 -11.20 13.31 22.34
CA GLY A 164 -11.38 13.33 23.79
C GLY A 164 -11.64 11.92 24.35
N ALA A 165 -12.48 11.13 23.68
CA ALA A 165 -12.76 9.74 24.06
C ALA A 165 -11.55 8.79 23.88
N ARG A 166 -10.59 9.12 23.00
CA ARG A 166 -9.32 8.37 22.85
C ARG A 166 -8.33 8.60 23.99
N LEU A 167 -8.43 9.75 24.65
CA LEU A 167 -7.52 10.22 25.69
C LEU A 167 -8.11 10.10 27.10
N ALA A 168 -9.42 9.87 27.21
CA ALA A 168 -10.04 9.50 28.47
C ALA A 168 -9.33 8.23 28.98
N PRO A 169 -8.65 8.28 30.14
CA PRO A 169 -8.14 7.07 30.74
C PRO A 169 -9.33 6.13 30.95
N MET A 170 -9.14 4.85 30.64
CA MET A 170 -10.08 3.80 31.03
C MET A 170 -10.05 3.63 32.55
N GLU A 171 -10.48 4.65 33.30
CA GLU A 171 -10.57 4.63 34.76
C GLU A 171 -11.77 3.81 35.28
N VAL A 172 -12.53 3.14 34.40
CA VAL A 172 -13.72 2.37 34.79
C VAL A 172 -13.44 0.86 34.95
N LEU A 173 -12.21 0.37 34.79
CA LEU A 173 -11.96 -1.10 34.79
C LEU A 173 -10.90 -1.61 35.77
N THR A 174 -10.62 -0.86 36.84
CA THR A 174 -10.12 -1.45 38.10
C THR A 174 -11.15 -1.17 39.19
N GLY A 175 -12.31 -1.81 39.07
CA GLY A 175 -13.13 -2.05 40.25
C GLY A 175 -12.34 -2.97 41.16
N GLU A 176 -11.80 -2.41 42.24
CA GLU A 176 -11.38 -3.19 43.40
C GLU A 176 -12.51 -4.14 43.76
N SER A 177 -12.17 -5.43 43.86
CA SER A 177 -13.01 -6.40 44.54
C SER A 177 -12.99 -6.08 46.03
N SER A 178 -13.85 -5.18 46.49
CA SER A 178 -14.20 -5.08 47.91
C SER A 178 -15.26 -6.14 48.22
N THR A 179 -14.83 -7.40 48.30
CA THR A 179 -15.45 -8.33 49.24
C THR A 179 -14.97 -7.93 50.64
N GLU A 180 -15.67 -7.00 51.28
CA GLU A 180 -15.60 -6.85 52.72
C GLU A 180 -17.02 -6.95 53.26
N SER A 181 -17.28 -8.10 53.88
CA SER A 181 -18.50 -8.46 54.56
C SER A 181 -18.84 -7.45 55.65
N ASP A 182 -20.06 -6.92 55.59
CA ASP A 182 -20.74 -6.32 56.74
C ASP A 182 -20.77 -7.34 57.90
N PHE A 183 -19.84 -7.18 58.85
CA PHE A 183 -19.93 -7.81 60.17
C PHE A 183 -19.81 -6.72 61.23
N ASN A 184 -20.97 -6.19 61.64
CA ASN A 184 -21.08 -5.28 62.75
C ASN A 184 -20.85 -6.04 64.07
N ALA A 185 -19.78 -5.70 64.78
CA ALA A 185 -19.61 -6.04 66.19
C ALA A 185 -19.58 -4.75 67.04
N VAL A 186 -20.43 -4.77 68.06
CA VAL A 186 -20.80 -3.68 68.95
C VAL A 186 -19.75 -3.46 70.06
N GLY A 187 -19.37 -2.19 70.27
CA GLY A 187 -19.14 -1.59 71.59
C GLY A 187 -17.69 -1.52 72.13
N ALA A 188 -17.16 -0.29 72.29
CA ALA A 188 -16.86 0.34 73.58
C ALA A 188 -15.92 1.57 73.48
N ASN A 189 -16.44 2.73 73.90
CA ASN A 189 -15.84 3.83 74.70
C ASN A 189 -14.50 4.52 74.30
N GLU A 190 -14.67 5.77 73.81
CA GLU A 190 -14.09 7.03 74.35
C GLU A 190 -12.58 7.39 74.18
N PRO A 191 -12.14 8.67 74.36
CA PRO A 191 -11.57 9.44 73.25
C PRO A 191 -10.17 10.06 73.50
N ALA A 192 -9.64 10.68 72.43
CA ALA A 192 -8.60 11.73 72.39
C ALA A 192 -7.12 11.33 72.61
N ALA A 193 -6.29 11.56 71.58
CA ALA A 193 -5.01 12.28 71.68
C ALA A 193 -4.35 12.42 70.28
N ASN A 194 -4.14 13.66 69.83
CA ASN A 194 -3.01 14.01 68.95
C ASN A 194 -1.83 14.40 69.87
N PRO A 195 -0.56 14.10 69.51
CA PRO A 195 0.21 15.11 68.78
C PRO A 195 1.22 14.59 67.74
N THR A 196 1.30 15.35 66.64
CA THR A 196 2.48 15.79 65.85
C THR A 196 3.83 15.05 65.99
N SER A 197 4.34 14.46 64.89
CA SER A 197 5.33 15.11 63.99
C SER A 197 6.02 14.15 63.01
N THR A 198 6.20 14.63 61.77
CA THR A 198 7.30 14.35 60.81
C THR A 198 7.35 13.01 60.07
N SER A 199 6.80 12.96 58.85
CA SER A 199 7.52 12.66 57.59
C SER A 199 6.55 12.65 56.41
N GLN A 200 7.05 13.11 55.27
CA GLN A 200 6.32 13.45 54.04
C GLN A 200 5.48 12.29 53.47
N PRO A 201 4.27 12.54 52.94
CA PRO A 201 3.80 11.80 51.78
C PRO A 201 4.41 12.43 50.54
N GLU A 202 5.24 11.67 49.83
CA GLU A 202 5.65 11.99 48.47
C GLU A 202 4.42 12.37 47.66
N GLN A 203 4.48 13.55 47.05
CA GLN A 203 3.55 13.99 46.03
C GLN A 203 3.57 12.96 44.91
N GLY A 204 2.59 12.06 44.90
CA GLY A 204 2.22 11.28 43.73
C GLY A 204 1.79 12.27 42.67
N ALA A 205 2.72 12.59 41.76
CA ALA A 205 2.53 13.55 40.69
C ALA A 205 1.24 13.24 39.94
N GLU A 206 0.25 14.11 40.13
CA GLU A 206 -0.92 14.23 39.28
C GLU A 206 -0.41 14.55 37.86
N LYS A 207 -0.23 13.50 37.05
CA LYS A 207 0.09 13.65 35.64
C LYS A 207 -1.13 14.25 34.97
N THR A 208 -1.08 15.57 34.78
CA THR A 208 -1.94 16.31 33.86
C THR A 208 -2.24 15.48 32.62
N PRO A 209 -3.52 15.33 32.21
CA PRO A 209 -3.85 14.65 30.97
C PRO A 209 -3.09 15.33 29.83
N TRP A 210 -2.30 14.56 29.07
CA TRP A 210 -1.66 15.09 27.87
C TRP A 210 -2.79 15.46 26.88
N GLN A 211 -3.21 16.73 26.90
CA GLN A 211 -4.05 17.29 25.85
C GLN A 211 -3.14 17.61 24.67
N PRO A 212 -3.22 16.89 23.53
CA PRO A 212 -2.53 17.33 22.33
C PRO A 212 -3.03 18.73 21.97
N ASN A 213 -2.11 19.64 21.65
CA ASN A 213 -2.44 20.98 21.15
C ASN A 213 -3.52 20.86 20.06
N SER A 214 -4.71 21.41 20.30
CA SER A 214 -5.88 21.31 19.42
C SER A 214 -5.57 21.80 17.99
N VAL A 215 -4.65 22.76 17.87
CA VAL A 215 -4.14 23.29 16.59
C VAL A 215 -3.30 22.27 15.82
N VAL A 216 -2.42 21.53 16.51
CA VAL A 216 -1.60 20.47 15.90
C VAL A 216 -2.50 19.34 15.43
N LEU A 217 -3.51 18.99 16.23
CA LEU A 217 -4.45 17.95 15.90
C LEU A 217 -5.35 18.33 14.71
N GLY A 218 -5.87 19.55 14.68
CA GLY A 218 -6.64 20.05 13.54
C GLY A 218 -5.84 20.09 12.24
N SER A 219 -4.55 20.46 12.31
CA SER A 219 -3.64 20.45 11.16
C SER A 219 -3.35 19.02 10.67
N LEU A 220 -3.14 18.09 11.60
CA LEU A 220 -2.93 16.67 11.30
C LEU A 220 -4.15 16.03 10.65
N MET A 221 -5.36 16.40 11.07
CA MET A 221 -6.59 15.87 10.49
C MET A 221 -6.86 16.43 9.08
N LYS A 222 -6.57 17.72 8.84
CA LYS A 222 -6.60 18.26 7.47
C LYS A 222 -5.61 17.55 6.55
N LEU A 223 -4.42 17.23 7.07
CA LEU A 223 -3.44 16.44 6.34
C LEU A 223 -3.94 15.02 6.07
N ALA A 224 -4.54 14.36 7.08
CA ALA A 224 -5.12 13.04 6.91
C ALA A 224 -6.29 13.03 5.91
N GLY A 225 -7.12 14.07 5.89
CA GLY A 225 -8.17 14.27 4.89
C GLY A 225 -7.60 14.45 3.48
N PHE A 226 -6.56 15.29 3.32
CA PHE A 226 -5.87 15.44 2.03
C PHE A 226 -5.41 14.09 1.46
N PHE A 227 -4.85 13.23 2.32
CA PHE A 227 -4.41 11.90 1.93
C PHE A 227 -5.54 10.85 1.91
N GLN A 228 -6.80 11.17 2.23
CA GLN A 228 -7.89 10.19 2.35
C GLN A 228 -7.52 9.04 3.32
N VAL A 229 -6.99 9.40 4.49
CA VAL A 229 -6.62 8.51 5.60
C VAL A 229 -7.33 8.96 6.87
N SER A 230 -8.26 9.92 6.79
CA SER A 230 -8.96 10.47 7.95
C SER A 230 -9.74 9.36 8.69
N GLN A 231 -10.49 8.53 7.96
CA GLN A 231 -11.21 7.39 8.54
C GLN A 231 -10.28 6.37 9.20
N ASN A 232 -9.15 6.04 8.57
CA ASN A 232 -8.13 5.14 9.14
C ASN A 232 -7.58 5.69 10.46
N VAL A 233 -7.32 7.00 10.49
CA VAL A 233 -6.85 7.69 11.69
C VAL A 233 -7.93 7.73 12.76
N LEU A 234 -9.21 7.84 12.42
CA LEU A 234 -10.34 7.93 13.37
C LEU A 234 -10.81 6.57 13.90
N ASP A 235 -10.65 5.50 13.13
CA ASP A 235 -11.00 4.14 13.54
C ASP A 235 -9.88 3.40 14.29
N SER A 236 -8.64 3.91 14.24
CA SER A 236 -7.48 3.32 14.90
C SER A 236 -7.40 3.46 16.44
N GLY A 237 -8.42 4.05 17.07
CA GLY A 237 -8.43 4.35 18.51
C GLY A 237 -8.76 3.13 19.37
N PRO A 238 -8.48 3.17 20.69
CA PRO A 238 -8.91 2.12 21.60
C PRO A 238 -10.44 2.06 21.62
N ARG A 239 -11.01 0.85 21.55
CA ARG A 239 -12.46 0.64 21.55
C ARG A 239 -12.85 -0.62 22.30
N ILE A 240 -14.01 -0.56 22.94
CA ILE A 240 -14.69 -1.72 23.51
C ILE A 240 -15.49 -2.37 22.38
N LEU A 241 -15.29 -3.66 22.14
CA LEU A 241 -16.10 -4.38 21.17
C LEU A 241 -17.53 -4.51 21.71
N SER A 242 -18.52 -4.16 20.89
CA SER A 242 -19.94 -4.26 21.24
C SER A 242 -20.73 -5.00 20.16
N ARG A 243 -21.80 -5.68 20.56
CA ARG A 243 -22.79 -6.31 19.67
C ARG A 243 -23.71 -5.25 19.05
N SER A 244 -24.51 -5.62 18.05
CA SER A 244 -25.55 -4.80 17.40
C SER A 244 -26.44 -4.05 18.37
N ASP A 245 -26.77 -4.69 19.48
CA ASP A 245 -27.65 -4.16 20.52
C ASP A 245 -26.94 -3.16 21.46
N GLY A 246 -25.67 -2.82 21.20
CA GLY A 246 -24.85 -1.94 22.02
C GLY A 246 -24.24 -2.60 23.26
N THR A 247 -24.52 -3.88 23.50
CA THR A 247 -23.96 -4.63 24.63
C THR A 247 -22.46 -4.93 24.41
N PRO A 248 -21.58 -4.67 25.39
CA PRO A 248 -20.15 -4.94 25.23
C PRO A 248 -19.90 -6.45 25.18
N LEU A 249 -19.01 -6.87 24.29
CA LEU A 249 -18.52 -8.25 24.22
C LEU A 249 -17.63 -8.53 25.43
N LEU A 250 -17.99 -9.56 26.17
CA LEU A 250 -17.28 -10.02 27.35
C LEU A 250 -16.42 -11.24 27.00
N ASP A 251 -15.21 -11.30 27.55
CA ASP A 251 -14.35 -12.47 27.53
C ASP A 251 -15.00 -13.61 28.35
N SER A 252 -14.45 -14.82 28.23
CA SER A 252 -14.72 -16.00 29.07
C SER A 252 -14.72 -15.73 30.59
N GLN A 253 -14.09 -14.64 31.02
CA GLN A 253 -14.03 -14.17 32.42
C GLN A 253 -15.00 -13.02 32.73
N GLY A 254 -15.93 -12.67 31.83
CA GLY A 254 -16.90 -11.58 32.04
C GLY A 254 -16.32 -10.16 31.90
N ARG A 255 -15.09 -10.00 31.41
CA ARG A 255 -14.43 -8.69 31.21
C ARG A 255 -14.69 -8.15 29.81
N GLN A 256 -14.89 -6.85 29.67
CA GLN A 256 -15.08 -6.21 28.37
C GLN A 256 -13.82 -6.36 27.50
N ILE A 257 -13.98 -6.84 26.27
CA ILE A 257 -12.88 -7.00 25.33
C ILE A 257 -12.56 -5.63 24.74
N ILE A 258 -11.43 -5.07 25.18
CA ILE A 258 -10.88 -3.81 24.66
C ILE A 258 -9.84 -4.14 23.61
N VAL A 259 -10.01 -3.58 22.42
CA VAL A 259 -8.95 -3.63 21.39
C VAL A 259 -8.04 -2.42 21.58
N PRO A 260 -6.74 -2.62 21.85
CA PRO A 260 -5.81 -1.51 22.00
C PRO A 260 -5.66 -0.78 20.65
N GLY A 261 -5.79 0.54 20.70
CA GLY A 261 -5.55 1.41 19.55
C GLY A 261 -4.06 1.54 19.23
N LYS A 262 -3.75 2.03 18.03
CA LYS A 262 -2.38 2.42 17.64
C LYS A 262 -2.23 3.94 17.59
N SER A 263 -1.00 4.40 17.82
CA SER A 263 -0.64 5.81 17.66
C SER A 263 -0.95 6.30 16.24
N ILE A 264 -1.50 7.51 16.14
CA ILE A 264 -1.95 8.14 14.88
C ILE A 264 -0.78 8.33 13.92
N LEU A 265 0.37 8.76 14.44
CA LEU A 265 1.59 8.91 13.63
C LEU A 265 1.97 7.58 12.98
N ASN A 266 1.90 6.49 13.74
CA ASN A 266 2.22 5.15 13.24
C ASN A 266 1.23 4.73 12.13
N VAL A 267 -0.07 4.94 12.34
CA VAL A 267 -1.10 4.63 11.33
C VAL A 267 -0.90 5.44 10.06
N LEU A 268 -0.61 6.74 10.18
CA LEU A 268 -0.36 7.62 9.04
C LEU A 268 0.92 7.22 8.29
N LEU A 269 2.03 7.00 8.99
CA LEU A 269 3.30 6.60 8.39
C LEU A 269 3.21 5.25 7.70
N VAL A 270 2.55 4.26 8.32
CA VAL A 270 2.36 2.94 7.72
C VAL A 270 1.45 3.03 6.50
N THR A 271 0.34 3.76 6.58
CA THR A 271 -0.60 3.90 5.46
C THR A 271 0.05 4.60 4.27
N LEU A 272 0.68 5.76 4.48
CA LEU A 272 1.36 6.49 3.42
C LEU A 272 2.57 5.72 2.89
N GLY A 273 3.33 5.09 3.78
CA GLY A 273 4.47 4.25 3.43
C GLY A 273 4.08 3.08 2.54
N LEU A 274 2.96 2.41 2.84
CA LEU A 274 2.44 1.32 2.00
C LEU A 274 1.95 1.80 0.64
N ARG A 275 1.32 2.99 0.54
CA ARG A 275 0.91 3.57 -0.76
C ARG A 275 2.12 3.89 -1.62
N PHE A 276 3.13 4.56 -1.04
CA PHE A 276 4.39 4.85 -1.72
C PHE A 276 5.08 3.55 -2.15
N PHE A 277 5.14 2.56 -1.27
CA PHE A 277 5.74 1.27 -1.54
C PHE A 277 5.03 0.52 -2.68
N ALA A 278 3.69 0.52 -2.70
CA ALA A 278 2.91 -0.09 -3.77
C ALA A 278 3.23 0.56 -5.14
N VAL A 279 3.27 1.89 -5.19
CA VAL A 279 3.59 2.66 -6.39
C VAL A 279 5.05 2.44 -6.82
N ALA A 280 5.99 2.38 -5.88
CA ALA A 280 7.39 2.11 -6.16
C ALA A 280 7.62 0.71 -6.75
N MET A 281 6.97 -0.30 -6.17
CA MET A 281 7.03 -1.66 -6.70
C MET A 281 6.33 -1.78 -8.06
N ALA A 282 5.23 -1.06 -8.28
CA ALA A 282 4.56 -0.97 -9.58
C ALA A 282 5.46 -0.31 -10.64
N ALA A 283 6.14 0.79 -10.31
CA ALA A 283 7.05 1.49 -11.21
C ALA A 283 8.23 0.60 -11.61
N LEU A 284 8.87 -0.04 -10.62
CA LEU A 284 9.95 -1.00 -10.83
C LEU A 284 9.52 -2.16 -11.74
N THR A 285 8.37 -2.77 -11.43
CA THR A 285 7.86 -3.90 -12.21
C THR A 285 7.44 -3.49 -13.62
N GLY A 286 6.83 -2.31 -13.79
CA GLY A 286 6.52 -1.73 -15.09
C GLY A 286 7.77 -1.53 -15.94
N VAL A 287 8.84 -0.97 -15.37
CA VAL A 287 10.14 -0.80 -16.05
C VAL A 287 10.76 -2.14 -16.42
N SER A 288 10.71 -3.12 -15.52
CA SER A 288 11.22 -4.48 -15.78
C SER A 288 10.48 -5.14 -16.95
N ILE A 289 9.17 -5.01 -17.01
CA ILE A 289 8.35 -5.50 -18.14
C ILE A 289 8.72 -4.75 -19.43
N GLY A 290 8.82 -3.42 -19.38
CA GLY A 290 9.21 -2.60 -20.53
C GLY A 290 10.59 -2.98 -21.08
N LEU A 291 11.59 -3.12 -20.22
CA LEU A 291 12.93 -3.56 -20.62
C LEU A 291 12.92 -4.99 -21.18
N THR A 292 12.05 -5.86 -20.67
CA THR A 292 11.86 -7.22 -21.21
C THR A 292 11.32 -7.16 -22.65
N ILE A 293 10.29 -6.33 -22.90
CA ILE A 293 9.78 -6.09 -24.26
C ILE A 293 10.92 -5.59 -25.16
N SER A 294 11.68 -4.59 -24.68
CA SER A 294 12.79 -3.99 -25.42
C SER A 294 13.90 -4.99 -25.77
N SER A 295 14.14 -5.98 -24.90
CA SER A 295 15.16 -7.00 -25.13
C SER A 295 14.74 -8.01 -26.19
N ILE A 296 13.44 -8.26 -26.37
CA ILE A 296 12.88 -9.24 -27.31
C ILE A 296 12.65 -8.64 -28.70
N VAL A 297 12.10 -7.43 -28.77
CA VAL A 297 11.72 -6.78 -30.03
C VAL A 297 12.92 -6.32 -30.86
N THR A 298 12.77 -6.26 -32.17
CA THR A 298 13.84 -5.87 -33.10
C THR A 298 13.81 -4.39 -33.47
N ASN A 299 12.65 -3.74 -33.36
CA ASN A 299 12.45 -2.32 -33.70
C ASN A 299 11.75 -1.57 -32.55
N THR A 300 12.04 -0.27 -32.42
CA THR A 300 11.37 0.64 -31.46
C THR A 300 9.87 0.73 -31.71
N THR A 301 9.45 0.77 -32.98
CA THR A 301 8.01 0.81 -33.34
C THR A 301 7.29 -0.45 -32.86
N GLN A 302 7.92 -1.62 -33.02
CA GLN A 302 7.38 -2.88 -32.52
C GLN A 302 7.24 -2.82 -30.99
N ALA A 303 8.23 -2.28 -30.29
CA ALA A 303 8.20 -2.14 -28.83
C ALA A 303 6.97 -1.35 -28.35
N VAL A 304 6.62 -0.24 -29.02
CA VAL A 304 5.44 0.57 -28.67
C VAL A 304 4.14 -0.22 -28.82
N LEU A 305 4.03 -1.05 -29.86
CA LEU A 305 2.83 -1.86 -30.09
C LEU A 305 2.64 -2.97 -29.04
N TRP A 306 3.73 -3.48 -28.46
CA TRP A 306 3.65 -4.48 -27.39
C TRP A 306 3.19 -3.90 -26.05
N VAL A 307 3.42 -2.61 -25.79
CA VAL A 307 3.10 -1.99 -24.49
C VAL A 307 1.61 -2.13 -24.13
N PRO A 308 0.63 -1.73 -24.97
CA PRO A 308 -0.79 -1.93 -24.67
C PRO A 308 -1.18 -3.41 -24.55
N LEU A 309 -0.64 -4.26 -25.42
CA LEU A 309 -0.97 -5.69 -25.43
C LEU A 309 -0.61 -6.38 -24.11
N VAL A 310 0.51 -5.97 -23.51
CA VAL A 310 0.96 -6.48 -22.21
C VAL A 310 0.17 -5.85 -21.05
N LEU A 311 -0.27 -4.58 -21.19
CA LEU A 311 -0.95 -3.85 -20.12
C LEU A 311 -2.46 -4.13 -20.04
N ILE A 312 -3.14 -4.47 -21.14
CA ILE A 312 -4.58 -4.80 -21.12
C ILE A 312 -4.91 -5.92 -20.11
N PRO A 313 -4.20 -7.07 -20.10
CA PRO A 313 -4.42 -8.09 -19.07
C PRO A 313 -4.14 -7.57 -17.64
N GLN A 314 -3.17 -6.67 -17.48
CA GLN A 314 -2.86 -6.08 -16.17
C GLN A 314 -4.03 -5.23 -15.65
N ILE A 315 -4.75 -4.55 -16.52
CA ILE A 315 -5.93 -3.77 -16.15
C ILE A 315 -7.08 -4.70 -15.77
N LEU A 316 -7.37 -5.69 -16.62
CA LEU A 316 -8.52 -6.57 -16.44
C LEU A 316 -8.44 -7.41 -15.15
N PHE A 317 -7.24 -7.90 -14.82
CA PHE A 317 -7.03 -8.80 -13.68
C PHE A 317 -6.53 -8.10 -12.42
N GLY A 318 -6.53 -6.77 -12.34
CA GLY A 318 -6.08 -6.03 -11.14
C GLY A 318 -7.00 -6.14 -9.91
N GLY A 319 -8.22 -6.67 -10.07
CA GLY A 319 -9.15 -6.94 -8.97
C GLY A 319 -10.08 -5.78 -8.59
N VAL A 320 -10.12 -4.69 -9.37
CA VAL A 320 -11.09 -3.59 -9.17
C VAL A 320 -12.13 -3.55 -10.28
N VAL A 321 -11.74 -3.82 -11.54
CA VAL A 321 -12.67 -3.94 -12.67
C VAL A 321 -13.61 -5.13 -12.49
N VAL A 322 -13.03 -6.27 -12.12
CA VAL A 322 -13.74 -7.46 -11.65
C VAL A 322 -13.25 -7.71 -10.25
N THR A 323 -14.14 -7.71 -9.26
CA THR A 323 -13.73 -7.94 -7.86
C THR A 323 -13.38 -9.41 -7.64
N MET A 324 -12.49 -9.69 -6.68
CA MET A 324 -12.05 -11.06 -6.40
C MET A 324 -13.18 -12.04 -6.06
N PRO A 325 -14.25 -11.69 -5.31
CA PRO A 325 -15.38 -12.59 -5.09
C PRO A 325 -16.19 -12.88 -6.37
N ASP A 326 -16.26 -11.93 -7.30
CA ASP A 326 -16.99 -12.09 -8.56
C ASP A 326 -16.21 -12.90 -9.61
N MET A 327 -14.89 -13.06 -9.44
CA MET A 327 -14.07 -13.89 -10.32
C MET A 327 -14.37 -15.39 -10.17
N SER A 328 -14.36 -16.12 -11.29
CA SER A 328 -14.37 -17.60 -11.27
C SER A 328 -13.07 -18.15 -10.66
N LYS A 329 -13.07 -19.43 -10.26
CA LYS A 329 -11.89 -20.07 -9.62
C LYS A 329 -10.64 -20.00 -10.51
N SER A 330 -10.77 -20.26 -11.80
CA SER A 330 -9.66 -20.22 -12.77
C SER A 330 -9.15 -18.80 -12.99
N VAL A 331 -10.07 -17.84 -13.17
CA VAL A 331 -9.74 -16.42 -13.34
C VAL A 331 -9.01 -15.90 -12.11
N ARG A 332 -9.48 -16.22 -10.90
CA ARG A 332 -8.83 -15.81 -9.66
C ARG A 332 -7.41 -16.37 -9.55
N ALA A 333 -7.21 -17.65 -9.86
CA ALA A 333 -5.89 -18.28 -9.87
C ALA A 333 -4.93 -17.55 -10.83
N PHE A 334 -5.42 -17.18 -12.01
CA PHE A 334 -4.64 -16.42 -12.99
C PHE A 334 -4.33 -14.99 -12.52
N SER A 335 -5.29 -14.30 -11.88
CA SER A 335 -5.09 -12.95 -11.35
C SER A 335 -3.95 -12.88 -10.32
N HIS A 336 -3.75 -13.94 -9.52
CA HIS A 336 -2.63 -13.99 -8.57
C HIS A 336 -1.25 -13.97 -9.24
N LEU A 337 -1.15 -14.39 -10.50
CA LEU A 337 0.09 -14.29 -11.28
C LEU A 337 0.35 -12.86 -11.77
N MET A 338 -0.67 -12.01 -11.87
CA MET A 338 -0.51 -10.68 -12.47
C MET A 338 0.17 -9.69 -11.51
N PRO A 339 1.24 -8.99 -11.93
CA PRO A 339 1.92 -8.02 -11.08
C PRO A 339 1.03 -6.84 -10.68
N SER A 340 0.13 -6.40 -11.56
CA SER A 340 -0.88 -5.38 -11.25
C SER A 340 -1.79 -5.77 -10.08
N PHE A 341 -2.26 -7.03 -10.05
CA PHE A 341 -3.06 -7.56 -8.95
C PHE A 341 -2.27 -7.51 -7.64
N ALA A 342 -1.00 -7.95 -7.66
CA ALA A 342 -0.14 -7.93 -6.48
C ALA A 342 0.10 -6.50 -5.96
N ALA A 343 0.42 -5.55 -6.86
CA ALA A 343 0.59 -4.15 -6.49
C ALA A 343 -0.71 -3.53 -5.93
N GLN A 344 -1.86 -3.84 -6.53
CA GLN A 344 -3.16 -3.38 -6.04
C GLN A 344 -3.50 -3.95 -4.66
N ARG A 345 -3.12 -5.19 -4.33
CA ARG A 345 -3.36 -5.74 -2.98
C ARG A 345 -2.54 -5.05 -1.89
N ILE A 346 -1.33 -4.59 -2.21
CA ILE A 346 -0.55 -3.75 -1.28
C ILE A 346 -1.27 -2.41 -1.07
N MET A 347 -1.79 -1.82 -2.15
CA MET A 347 -2.57 -0.58 -2.10
C MET A 347 -3.89 -0.73 -1.31
N ASP A 348 -4.62 -1.82 -1.50
CA ASP A 348 -5.83 -2.14 -0.72
C ASP A 348 -5.49 -2.34 0.75
N THR A 349 -4.36 -2.98 1.07
CA THR A 349 -3.91 -3.12 2.47
C THR A 349 -3.65 -1.74 3.08
N ALA A 350 -3.03 -0.83 2.33
CA ALA A 350 -2.83 0.55 2.77
C ALA A 350 -4.16 1.27 3.03
N ALA A 351 -5.15 1.08 2.16
CA ALA A 351 -6.48 1.66 2.32
C ALA A 351 -7.22 1.11 3.56
N LEU A 352 -7.04 -0.17 3.90
CA LEU A 352 -7.71 -0.81 5.03
C LEU A 352 -6.99 -0.67 6.37
N TYR A 353 -5.69 -0.34 6.38
CA TYR A 353 -4.89 -0.32 7.60
C TYR A 353 -5.44 0.66 8.64
N GLY A 354 -5.84 0.16 9.81
CA GLY A 354 -6.43 0.96 10.89
C GLY A 354 -7.94 1.23 10.77
N LEU A 355 -8.60 0.76 9.71
CA LEU A 355 -10.07 0.78 9.62
C LEU A 355 -10.68 -0.37 10.41
N THR A 356 -11.87 -0.12 10.94
CA THR A 356 -12.71 -1.17 11.51
C THR A 356 -13.59 -1.79 10.44
N THR A 357 -13.83 -3.09 10.56
CA THR A 357 -14.76 -3.80 9.69
C THR A 357 -16.17 -3.23 9.86
N PRO A 358 -16.77 -2.70 8.79
CA PRO A 358 -18.05 -2.03 8.90
C PRO A 358 -19.22 -3.03 8.87
N PHE A 359 -20.44 -2.49 8.93
CA PHE A 359 -21.67 -3.25 8.75
C PHE A 359 -21.76 -3.87 7.34
N LEU A 360 -22.45 -5.01 7.26
CA LEU A 360 -22.64 -5.78 6.04
C LEU A 360 -24.11 -5.83 5.68
N THR A 361 -24.47 -5.68 4.40
CA THR A 361 -25.82 -6.07 3.98
C THR A 361 -25.91 -7.58 3.76
N ASN A 362 -27.05 -8.15 4.16
CA ASN A 362 -27.36 -9.57 3.97
C ASN A 362 -28.21 -9.84 2.73
N ARG A 363 -28.67 -8.79 2.04
CA ARG A 363 -29.56 -8.94 0.89
C ARG A 363 -28.84 -9.24 -0.43
N THR A 364 -27.52 -9.38 -0.39
CA THR A 364 -26.68 -9.59 -1.58
C THR A 364 -25.83 -10.86 -1.44
N LYS A 365 -25.67 -11.56 -2.57
CA LYS A 365 -24.78 -12.73 -2.67
C LYS A 365 -23.34 -12.35 -2.32
N THR A 366 -22.80 -11.32 -2.99
CA THR A 366 -21.49 -10.74 -2.66
C THR A 366 -21.68 -9.76 -1.50
N PRO A 367 -20.92 -9.87 -0.39
CA PRO A 367 -21.06 -8.96 0.73
C PRO A 367 -20.72 -7.53 0.30
N VAL A 368 -21.59 -6.60 0.71
CA VAL A 368 -21.41 -5.16 0.52
C VAL A 368 -21.21 -4.52 1.89
N PHE A 369 -20.12 -3.76 2.00
CA PHE A 369 -19.63 -3.13 3.22
C PHE A 369 -20.11 -1.69 3.28
N LEU A 370 -20.85 -1.36 4.33
CA LEU A 370 -21.39 -0.02 4.59
C LEU A 370 -20.36 0.83 5.34
N THR A 371 -20.70 2.04 5.76
CA THR A 371 -19.83 2.81 6.66
C THR A 371 -19.83 2.22 8.07
N SER A 372 -18.70 2.25 8.78
CA SER A 372 -18.56 1.69 10.13
C SER A 372 -19.40 2.43 11.18
N ARG A 373 -19.84 3.65 10.86
CA ARG A 373 -20.53 4.57 11.77
C ARG A 373 -22.02 4.76 11.46
N GLY A 374 -22.56 4.02 10.48
CA GLY A 374 -23.98 4.12 10.11
C GLY A 374 -24.35 5.47 9.51
N GLU A 375 -23.41 6.13 8.83
CA GLU A 375 -23.71 7.33 8.05
C GLU A 375 -24.78 7.00 7.02
N LYS A 376 -25.77 7.88 6.89
CA LYS A 376 -26.85 7.74 5.92
C LYS A 376 -26.70 8.72 4.78
N GLU A 377 -26.91 8.23 3.56
CA GLU A 377 -27.00 9.02 2.35
C GLU A 377 -28.48 9.26 2.04
N THR A 378 -28.90 10.52 1.97
CA THR A 378 -30.30 10.87 1.70
C THR A 378 -30.43 11.23 0.23
N ILE A 379 -31.27 10.48 -0.49
CA ILE A 379 -31.59 10.75 -1.88
C ILE A 379 -32.90 11.52 -1.90
N GLU A 380 -32.86 12.72 -2.49
CA GLU A 380 -34.04 13.52 -2.75
C GLU A 380 -34.56 13.24 -4.16
N TRP A 381 -35.75 12.66 -4.23
CA TRP A 381 -36.49 12.46 -5.46
C TRP A 381 -37.41 13.65 -5.67
N LYS A 382 -37.28 14.32 -6.81
CA LYS A 382 -38.22 15.36 -7.23
C LYS A 382 -39.12 14.76 -8.30
N GLU A 383 -40.36 14.48 -7.93
CA GLU A 383 -41.37 13.97 -8.85
C GLU A 383 -42.55 14.96 -8.86
N ALA A 384 -42.69 15.68 -9.98
CA ALA A 384 -43.59 16.83 -10.10
C ALA A 384 -43.38 17.90 -9.00
N ASP A 385 -44.46 18.44 -8.44
CA ASP A 385 -44.46 19.51 -7.41
C ASP A 385 -44.19 18.98 -5.99
N ARG A 386 -43.73 17.72 -5.85
CA ARG A 386 -43.43 17.08 -4.57
C ARG A 386 -42.01 16.56 -4.53
N SER A 387 -41.27 16.94 -3.49
CA SER A 387 -39.97 16.36 -3.16
C SER A 387 -40.15 15.30 -2.07
N PHE A 388 -39.69 14.08 -2.31
CA PHE A 388 -39.61 13.01 -1.31
C PHE A 388 -38.15 12.69 -1.03
N SER A 389 -37.75 12.65 0.23
CA SER A 389 -36.40 12.29 0.65
C SER A 389 -36.40 10.92 1.32
N GLN A 390 -35.46 10.06 0.91
CA GLN A 390 -35.26 8.75 1.53
C GLN A 390 -33.80 8.55 1.91
N SER A 391 -33.56 8.20 3.17
CA SER A 391 -32.21 7.95 3.69
C SER A 391 -31.85 6.47 3.64
N TYR A 392 -30.71 6.16 3.03
CA TYR A 392 -30.12 4.82 2.94
C TYR A 392 -28.80 4.75 3.69
N ASP A 393 -28.38 3.56 4.10
CA ASP A 393 -27.04 3.39 4.68
C ASP A 393 -25.96 3.62 3.62
N LYS A 394 -24.98 4.46 3.93
CA LYS A 394 -23.93 4.85 2.99
C LYS A 394 -22.93 3.71 2.77
N LEU A 395 -22.52 3.54 1.52
CA LEU A 395 -21.52 2.55 1.13
C LEU A 395 -20.13 2.94 1.64
N SER A 396 -19.32 1.97 2.08
CA SER A 396 -17.91 2.23 2.42
C SER A 396 -17.15 2.78 1.21
N PRO A 397 -16.35 3.86 1.36
CA PRO A 397 -15.52 4.38 0.25
C PRO A 397 -14.50 3.36 -0.25
N VAL A 398 -14.11 2.41 0.61
CA VAL A 398 -13.15 1.32 0.33
C VAL A 398 -13.85 -0.05 0.22
N ASN A 399 -15.13 -0.09 -0.15
CA ASN A 399 -15.91 -1.33 -0.26
C ASN A 399 -15.24 -2.38 -1.16
N THR A 400 -14.69 -1.98 -2.32
CA THR A 400 -13.99 -2.90 -3.22
C THR A 400 -12.73 -3.50 -2.58
N SER A 401 -11.99 -2.72 -1.80
CA SER A 401 -10.81 -3.21 -1.07
C SER A 401 -11.22 -4.23 0.01
N TRP A 402 -12.33 -3.97 0.73
CA TRP A 402 -12.91 -4.94 1.66
C TRP A 402 -13.34 -6.24 0.96
N GLN A 403 -14.04 -6.15 -0.16
CA GLN A 403 -14.45 -7.31 -0.96
C GLN A 403 -13.26 -8.18 -1.38
N ASN A 404 -12.14 -7.54 -1.73
CA ASN A 404 -10.94 -8.25 -2.16
C ASN A 404 -10.10 -8.84 -1.02
N MET A 405 -10.23 -8.34 0.21
CA MET A 405 -9.36 -8.75 1.32
C MET A 405 -10.06 -9.58 2.39
N ALA A 406 -11.34 -9.29 2.65
CA ALA A 406 -12.09 -9.93 3.73
C ALA A 406 -12.95 -11.10 3.26
N VAL A 407 -13.33 -11.16 1.98
CA VAL A 407 -14.26 -12.19 1.51
C VAL A 407 -13.54 -13.51 1.26
N ILE A 408 -14.16 -14.61 1.67
CA ILE A 408 -13.73 -15.98 1.43
C ILE A 408 -14.52 -16.52 0.24
N PRO A 409 -13.91 -16.62 -0.94
CA PRO A 409 -14.70 -16.92 -2.13
C PRO A 409 -15.27 -18.35 -2.18
N GLY A 410 -14.71 -19.27 -1.39
CA GLY A 410 -15.20 -20.65 -1.30
C GLY A 410 -16.51 -20.79 -0.54
N GLN A 411 -16.88 -19.78 0.26
CA GLN A 411 -18.06 -19.78 1.12
C GLN A 411 -19.11 -18.73 0.69
N LEU A 412 -18.91 -18.10 -0.47
CA LEU A 412 -19.71 -16.95 -0.93
C LEU A 412 -21.23 -17.23 -0.89
N GLY A 413 -21.98 -16.38 -0.17
CA GLY A 413 -23.42 -16.52 0.03
C GLY A 413 -23.82 -17.36 1.25
N GLN A 414 -22.86 -17.84 2.06
CA GLN A 414 -23.15 -18.44 3.36
C GLN A 414 -23.37 -17.36 4.41
N HIS A 415 -24.64 -17.16 4.77
CA HIS A 415 -25.06 -16.21 5.79
C HIS A 415 -25.03 -16.85 7.19
N LYS A 416 -24.72 -16.05 8.21
CA LYS A 416 -24.83 -16.48 9.60
C LYS A 416 -26.23 -16.15 10.10
N GLN A 417 -26.91 -17.16 10.64
CA GLN A 417 -28.21 -17.00 11.27
C GLN A 417 -28.05 -16.88 12.79
N ALA A 418 -28.64 -15.86 13.39
CA ALA A 418 -28.85 -15.77 14.83
C ALA A 418 -30.22 -16.36 15.14
N GLY A 419 -30.27 -17.28 16.10
CA GLY A 419 -31.52 -17.79 16.64
C GLY A 419 -31.95 -16.93 17.82
N ASP A 420 -32.98 -16.12 17.64
CA ASP A 420 -33.63 -15.39 18.73
C ASP A 420 -34.82 -16.22 19.23
N ARG A 421 -35.02 -16.29 20.55
CA ARG A 421 -36.25 -16.89 21.08
C ARG A 421 -37.42 -16.01 20.66
N SER A 422 -38.40 -16.60 19.99
CA SER A 422 -39.66 -15.97 19.61
C SER A 422 -40.33 -15.36 20.85
N ALA A 423 -41.18 -14.35 20.66
CA ALA A 423 -41.90 -13.67 21.73
C ALA A 423 -42.70 -14.65 22.63
N ASP A 424 -43.13 -15.78 22.07
CA ASP A 424 -43.84 -16.84 22.80
C ASP A 424 -42.91 -17.77 23.61
N GLY A 425 -41.58 -17.63 23.49
CA GLY A 425 -40.57 -18.37 24.25
C GLY A 425 -40.35 -19.84 23.82
N PHE A 426 -41.26 -20.43 23.05
CA PHE A 426 -41.24 -21.85 22.68
C PHE A 426 -40.50 -22.18 21.38
N HIS A 427 -40.29 -21.21 20.50
CA HIS A 427 -39.63 -21.41 19.20
C HIS A 427 -38.46 -20.46 19.01
N ILE A 428 -37.43 -20.91 18.30
CA ILE A 428 -36.26 -20.10 17.94
C ILE A 428 -36.45 -19.62 16.50
N GLU A 429 -36.57 -18.30 16.31
CA GLU A 429 -36.63 -17.67 15.00
C GLU A 429 -35.19 -17.39 14.54
N TYR A 430 -34.80 -18.00 13.42
CA TYR A 430 -33.49 -17.77 12.82
C TYR A 430 -33.55 -16.55 11.89
N ARG A 431 -32.83 -15.47 12.23
CA ARG A 431 -32.65 -14.29 11.38
C ARG A 431 -31.22 -14.13 10.92
N ASP A 432 -31.03 -13.65 9.69
CA ASP A 432 -29.70 -13.37 9.16
C ASP A 432 -29.06 -12.19 9.91
N THR A 433 -27.87 -12.40 10.46
CA THR A 433 -27.15 -11.35 11.23
C THR A 433 -26.47 -10.36 10.31
N ILE A 434 -26.76 -9.06 10.45
CA ILE A 434 -26.17 -7.97 9.63
C ILE A 434 -24.70 -7.69 10.04
N GLU A 435 -24.24 -8.32 11.14
CA GLU A 435 -22.95 -8.06 11.77
C GLU A 435 -21.82 -9.00 11.34
N SER A 436 -22.18 -10.20 10.90
CA SER A 436 -21.20 -11.22 10.54
C SER A 436 -21.80 -12.17 9.52
N ARG A 437 -20.97 -12.62 8.58
CA ARG A 437 -21.31 -13.62 7.58
C ARG A 437 -20.22 -14.68 7.56
N HIS A 438 -20.55 -15.92 7.20
CA HIS A 438 -19.54 -16.99 7.14
C HIS A 438 -18.55 -16.80 5.99
N ASP A 439 -18.96 -16.08 4.94
CA ASP A 439 -18.12 -15.72 3.81
C ASP A 439 -17.20 -14.51 4.05
N VAL A 440 -17.22 -13.91 5.24
CA VAL A 440 -16.37 -12.78 5.60
C VAL A 440 -15.44 -13.17 6.75
N ARG A 441 -14.13 -12.95 6.57
CA ARG A 441 -13.08 -13.34 7.54
C ARG A 441 -13.16 -12.63 8.88
N PHE A 442 -13.75 -11.44 8.90
CA PHE A 442 -13.71 -10.55 10.04
C PHE A 442 -15.13 -10.19 10.49
N SER A 443 -15.37 -10.28 11.80
CA SER A 443 -16.61 -9.79 12.41
C SER A 443 -16.62 -8.27 12.44
N LYS A 444 -17.80 -7.63 12.45
CA LYS A 444 -17.97 -6.18 12.64
C LYS A 444 -17.16 -5.63 13.82
N GLY A 445 -16.59 -4.43 13.65
CA GLY A 445 -15.85 -3.70 14.69
C GLY A 445 -14.42 -4.20 14.93
N THR A 446 -13.98 -5.26 14.25
CA THR A 446 -12.61 -5.73 14.36
C THR A 446 -11.68 -4.83 13.52
N PRO A 447 -10.60 -4.27 14.10
CA PRO A 447 -9.70 -3.42 13.34
C PRO A 447 -8.75 -4.23 12.47
N PHE A 448 -8.48 -3.70 11.28
CA PHE A 448 -7.60 -4.34 10.32
C PHE A 448 -6.13 -3.93 10.52
N TRP A 449 -5.31 -4.87 11.00
CA TRP A 449 -3.88 -4.67 11.27
C TRP A 449 -2.94 -5.59 10.48
N SER A 450 -3.48 -6.45 9.62
CA SER A 450 -2.69 -7.49 8.96
C SER A 450 -1.79 -6.93 7.85
N LEU A 451 -0.50 -7.27 7.91
CA LEU A 451 0.49 -6.98 6.86
C LEU A 451 0.92 -8.24 6.09
N GLN A 452 0.32 -9.39 6.39
CA GLN A 452 0.67 -10.66 5.75
C GLN A 452 0.45 -10.61 4.23
N SER A 453 -0.63 -9.95 3.78
CA SER A 453 -0.90 -9.74 2.36
C SER A 453 0.24 -8.99 1.66
N VAL A 454 0.79 -7.95 2.30
CA VAL A 454 1.90 -7.17 1.74
C VAL A 454 3.12 -8.05 1.51
N GLN A 455 3.47 -8.91 2.46
CA GLN A 455 4.61 -9.81 2.34
C GLN A 455 4.44 -10.80 1.17
N ILE A 456 3.28 -11.45 1.07
CA ILE A 456 3.00 -12.43 0.01
C ILE A 456 3.06 -11.76 -1.38
N PHE A 457 2.38 -10.63 -1.55
CA PHE A 457 2.31 -9.96 -2.85
C PHE A 457 3.62 -9.25 -3.22
N THR A 458 4.40 -8.80 -2.25
CA THR A 458 5.77 -8.33 -2.48
C THR A 458 6.64 -9.46 -3.03
N GLY A 459 6.52 -10.68 -2.50
CA GLY A 459 7.23 -11.86 -3.02
C GLY A 459 6.92 -12.13 -4.49
N ILE A 460 5.65 -12.01 -4.90
CA ILE A 460 5.22 -12.16 -6.30
C ILE A 460 5.85 -11.09 -7.20
N LEU A 461 5.89 -9.83 -6.75
CA LEU A 461 6.52 -8.74 -7.51
C LEU A 461 8.04 -8.93 -7.62
N ILE A 462 8.71 -9.36 -6.55
CA ILE A 462 10.15 -9.69 -6.60
C ILE A 462 10.41 -10.81 -7.60
N PHE A 463 9.60 -11.88 -7.56
CA PHE A 463 9.70 -12.98 -8.53
C PHE A 463 9.58 -12.48 -9.97
N TRP A 464 8.60 -11.62 -10.27
CA TRP A 464 8.46 -11.00 -11.59
C TRP A 464 9.67 -10.18 -12.00
N ASN A 465 10.20 -9.36 -11.10
CA ASN A 465 11.38 -8.54 -11.40
C ASN A 465 12.62 -9.42 -11.69
N VAL A 466 12.80 -10.51 -10.95
CA VAL A 466 13.88 -11.47 -11.19
C VAL A 466 13.68 -12.21 -12.52
N ALA A 467 12.46 -12.64 -12.84
CA ALA A 467 12.13 -13.29 -14.10
C ALA A 467 12.35 -12.36 -15.31
N CYS A 468 11.91 -11.10 -15.22
CA CYS A 468 12.19 -10.05 -16.19
C CYS A 468 13.70 -9.82 -16.34
N TYR A 469 14.44 -9.71 -15.24
CA TYR A 469 15.88 -9.52 -15.28
C TYR A 469 16.59 -10.68 -16.01
N GLY A 470 16.23 -11.93 -15.70
CA GLY A 470 16.77 -13.11 -16.38
C GLY A 470 16.46 -13.15 -17.88
N THR A 471 15.22 -12.83 -18.26
CA THR A 471 14.80 -12.78 -19.67
C THR A 471 15.48 -11.65 -20.45
N ILE A 472 15.71 -10.48 -19.82
CA ILE A 472 16.50 -9.39 -20.42
C ILE A 472 17.92 -9.84 -20.72
N LEU A 473 18.58 -10.52 -19.77
CA LEU A 473 19.93 -11.04 -19.98
C LEU A 473 19.97 -12.04 -21.13
N LEU A 474 19.03 -12.99 -21.17
CA LEU A 474 18.93 -13.98 -22.26
C LEU A 474 18.68 -13.31 -23.61
N GLY A 475 17.79 -12.31 -23.67
CA GLY A 475 17.50 -11.54 -24.89
C GLY A 475 18.73 -10.79 -25.42
N LEU A 476 19.52 -10.19 -24.51
CA LEU A 476 20.76 -9.51 -24.87
C LEU A 476 21.84 -10.48 -25.36
N VAL A 477 21.96 -11.67 -24.77
CA VAL A 477 22.90 -12.71 -25.21
C VAL A 477 22.52 -13.26 -26.60
N ARG A 478 21.23 -13.47 -26.88
CA ARG A 478 20.77 -13.88 -28.22
C ARG A 478 21.12 -12.83 -29.26
N LYS A 479 20.77 -11.56 -29.00
CA LYS A 479 21.12 -10.42 -29.86
C LYS A 479 22.62 -10.23 -30.10
N GLN A 480 23.50 -10.83 -29.30
CA GLN A 480 24.95 -10.86 -29.54
C GLN A 480 25.38 -11.98 -30.50
N THR A 481 24.74 -13.13 -30.43
CA THR A 481 25.09 -14.30 -31.28
C THR A 481 24.52 -14.22 -32.70
N GLY A 482 23.79 -13.15 -33.03
CA GLY A 482 23.19 -12.95 -34.35
C GLY A 482 22.00 -13.87 -34.62
N LYS A 483 21.52 -14.58 -33.59
CA LYS A 483 20.29 -15.37 -33.58
C LYS A 483 19.21 -14.60 -32.83
#